data_AF-S8DSA1-F1
#
_entry.id   AF-S8DSA1-F1
#
_cell.length_a   1.000
_cell.length_b   1.000
_cell.length_c   1.000
_cell.angle_alpha   90.00
_cell.angle_beta   90.00
_cell.angle_gamma   90.00
#
_symmetry.space_group_name_H-M   'P 1'
#
loop_
_entity.id
_entity.type
_entity.pdbx_description
1 polymer ?
#
loop_
_entity_poly.entity_id
_entity_poly.type
_entity_poly.pdbx_seq_one_letter_code
_entity_poly.pdbx_strand_id
1 'polypeptide(L)'
;STFEALHFSWYNRHCTTGESAPADVQPMLLRLSRTNYDQFIPYMSKDVSDHHAVYQAVKTILRDVFDWVSEKLKEVLPLEYDRLDATASVLPDYNVSAVHPFVGLVLNFNIASRAHRDAKDQAICLVLPVGDFIGGDLCLVEPGIVLPLRHGDFGVFPSCDVTHFNLHY
;
A
#
# COMPACT_ATOMS: atom_id res chain seq x y z
N SER A 1 -18.49 -7.57 -8.40
CA SER A 1 -19.02 -7.16 -7.09
C SER A 1 -18.18 -6.01 -6.58
N THR A 2 -18.78 -5.05 -5.87
CA THR A 2 -18.06 -4.08 -5.05
C THR A 2 -17.92 -4.72 -3.67
N PHE A 3 -16.69 -4.97 -3.23
CA PHE A 3 -16.38 -5.41 -1.87
C PHE A 3 -15.99 -4.20 -1.02
N GLU A 4 -16.10 -4.32 0.30
CA GLU A 4 -15.71 -3.25 1.22
C GLU A 4 -14.19 -3.28 1.43
N ALA A 5 -13.56 -2.11 1.30
CA ALA A 5 -12.14 -1.94 1.51
C ALA A 5 -11.88 -0.69 2.36
N LEU A 6 -11.00 -0.81 3.36
CA LEU A 6 -10.50 0.31 4.13
C LEU A 6 -9.03 0.53 3.80
N HIS A 7 -8.70 1.71 3.29
CA HIS A 7 -7.36 2.04 2.81
C HIS A 7 -6.62 2.88 3.85
N PHE A 8 -5.73 2.28 4.64
CA PHE A 8 -4.86 2.97 5.59
C PHE A 8 -3.48 3.21 4.98
N SER A 9 -3.37 4.21 4.12
CA SER A 9 -2.13 4.48 3.36
C SER A 9 -1.66 5.92 3.46
N TRP A 10 -0.35 6.07 3.41
CA TRP A 10 0.30 7.32 3.05
C TRP A 10 0.35 7.42 1.53
N TYR A 11 -0.07 8.56 0.99
CA TYR A 11 0.04 8.81 -0.44
C TYR A 11 0.24 10.29 -0.74
N ASN A 12 0.74 10.56 -1.94
CA ASN A 12 0.86 11.91 -2.45
C ASN A 12 0.28 11.98 -3.88
N ARG A 13 -1.05 12.00 -3.99
CA ARG A 13 -1.76 11.87 -5.28
C ARG A 13 -1.94 13.21 -6.01
N HIS A 14 -1.91 14.32 -5.28
CA HIS A 14 -2.30 15.64 -5.79
C HIS A 14 -1.21 16.71 -5.64
N CYS A 15 -0.01 16.33 -5.19
CA CYS A 15 1.09 17.29 -5.15
C CYS A 15 1.49 17.71 -6.56
N THR A 16 1.81 18.99 -6.68
CA THR A 16 2.37 19.56 -7.89
C THR A 16 3.83 19.13 -8.00
N THR A 17 4.21 18.46 -9.09
CA THR A 17 5.62 18.09 -9.29
C THR A 17 6.43 19.31 -9.69
N GLY A 18 7.67 19.40 -9.19
CA GLY A 18 8.62 20.44 -9.58
C GLY A 18 9.36 20.12 -10.89
N GLU A 19 8.98 19.04 -11.57
CA GLU A 19 9.59 18.67 -12.85
C GLU A 19 9.39 19.79 -13.86
N SER A 20 10.50 20.20 -14.50
CA SER A 20 10.53 21.32 -15.45
C SER A 20 10.13 22.68 -14.87
N ALA A 21 10.16 22.85 -13.54
CA ALA A 21 10.01 24.18 -12.94
C ALA A 21 11.15 25.11 -13.40
N PRO A 22 10.86 26.35 -13.83
CA PRO A 22 11.89 27.31 -14.21
C PRO A 22 12.84 27.62 -13.05
N ALA A 23 14.15 27.60 -13.30
CA ALA A 23 15.16 27.85 -12.27
C ALA A 23 15.32 29.33 -11.91
N ASP A 24 14.81 30.22 -12.76
CA ASP A 24 14.92 31.68 -12.68
C ASP A 24 13.65 32.35 -12.12
N VAL A 25 12.60 31.57 -11.84
CA VAL A 25 11.34 32.08 -11.29
C VAL A 25 11.22 31.71 -9.82
N GLN A 26 10.91 32.70 -8.97
CA GLN A 26 10.66 32.46 -7.55
C GLN A 26 9.51 31.43 -7.40
N PRO A 27 9.67 30.34 -6.61
CA PRO A 27 8.65 29.30 -6.49
C PRO A 27 7.25 29.80 -6.09
N MET A 28 7.17 30.86 -5.30
CA MET A 28 5.90 31.48 -4.89
C MET A 28 5.10 32.13 -6.05
N LEU A 29 5.78 32.44 -7.16
CA LEU A 29 5.20 32.98 -8.38
C LEU A 29 4.74 31.86 -9.34
N LEU A 30 5.16 30.62 -9.11
CA LEU A 30 4.69 29.43 -9.84
C LEU A 30 3.32 29.02 -9.28
N ARG A 31 2.29 29.82 -9.56
CA ARG A 31 0.91 29.53 -9.17
C ARG A 31 0.18 28.83 -10.31
N LEU A 32 -0.20 27.57 -10.13
CA LEU A 32 -1.17 26.93 -11.00
C LEU A 32 -2.57 27.22 -10.47
N SER A 33 -3.55 27.36 -11.37
CA SER A 33 -4.92 27.75 -11.04
C SER A 33 -5.67 26.78 -10.12
N ARG A 34 -5.09 25.61 -9.79
CA ARG A 34 -5.69 24.55 -8.96
C ARG A 34 -4.69 23.85 -8.04
N THR A 35 -3.64 24.53 -7.61
CA THR A 35 -2.68 23.96 -6.63
C THR A 35 -3.35 23.84 -5.26
N ASN A 36 -3.43 22.63 -4.71
CA ASN A 36 -3.81 22.42 -3.32
C ASN A 36 -2.59 22.68 -2.43
N TYR A 37 -2.58 23.86 -1.80
CA TYR A 37 -1.43 24.30 -1.00
C TYR A 37 -1.23 23.49 0.28
N ASP A 38 -2.22 22.71 0.70
CA ASP A 38 -2.18 21.90 1.92
C ASP A 38 -1.70 20.46 1.66
N GLN A 39 -1.39 20.09 0.41
CA GLN A 39 -1.06 18.72 -0.01
C GLN A 39 0.23 18.63 -0.84
N PHE A 40 1.30 19.29 -0.41
CA PHE A 40 2.62 19.17 -1.06
C PHE A 40 3.46 17.99 -0.57
N ILE A 41 3.12 17.45 0.60
CA ILE A 41 3.82 16.34 1.23
C ILE A 41 2.91 15.10 1.26
N PRO A 42 3.46 13.87 1.39
CA PRO A 42 2.65 12.69 1.63
C PRO A 42 1.73 12.90 2.85
N TYR A 43 0.49 12.43 2.76
CA TYR A 43 -0.47 12.51 3.87
C TYR A 43 -1.23 11.19 4.00
N MET A 44 -1.80 10.96 5.17
CA MET A 44 -2.62 9.78 5.43
C MET A 44 -3.97 9.89 4.75
N SER A 45 -4.48 8.74 4.30
CA SER A 45 -5.83 8.63 3.77
C SER A 45 -6.91 9.09 4.74
N LYS A 46 -8.02 9.53 4.15
CA LYS A 46 -9.22 9.91 4.90
C LYS A 46 -9.77 8.74 5.74
N ASP A 47 -9.61 7.51 5.28
CA ASP A 47 -10.08 6.32 6.02
C ASP A 47 -9.39 6.18 7.37
N VAL A 48 -8.16 6.69 7.54
CA VAL A 48 -7.46 6.66 8.83
C VAL A 48 -8.15 7.56 9.84
N SER A 49 -8.63 8.74 9.43
CA SER A 49 -9.40 9.61 10.31
C SER A 49 -10.81 9.07 10.53
N ASP A 50 -11.48 8.63 9.45
CA ASP A 50 -12.88 8.21 9.49
C ASP A 50 -13.05 6.87 10.25
N HIS A 51 -12.03 6.00 10.24
CA HIS A 51 -12.01 4.70 10.91
C HIS A 51 -10.87 4.59 11.93
N HIS A 52 -10.54 5.68 12.64
CA HIS A 52 -9.40 5.76 13.55
C HIS A 52 -9.33 4.60 14.56
N ALA A 53 -10.46 4.25 15.18
CA ALA A 53 -10.51 3.16 16.16
C ALA A 53 -10.13 1.80 15.52
N VAL A 54 -10.60 1.53 14.30
CA VAL A 54 -10.26 0.29 13.57
C VAL A 54 -8.78 0.29 13.22
N TYR A 55 -8.25 1.40 12.70
CA TYR A 55 -6.84 1.52 12.37
C TYR A 55 -5.94 1.27 13.59
N GLN A 56 -6.25 1.88 14.75
CA GLN A 56 -5.49 1.67 15.98
C GLN A 56 -5.58 0.23 16.50
N ALA A 57 -6.77 -0.38 16.42
CA ALA A 57 -6.96 -1.77 16.83
C ALA A 57 -6.10 -2.71 15.97
N VAL A 58 -6.16 -2.57 14.65
CA VAL A 58 -5.40 -3.41 13.70
C VAL A 58 -3.90 -3.24 13.90
N LYS A 59 -3.43 -1.99 14.01
CA LYS A 59 -2.02 -1.67 14.30
C LYS A 59 -1.54 -2.30 15.61
N THR A 60 -2.41 -2.39 16.61
CA THR A 60 -2.06 -2.96 17.92
C THR A 60 -2.07 -4.48 17.89
N ILE A 61 -3.12 -5.07 17.31
CA ILE A 61 -3.32 -6.53 17.27
C ILE A 61 -2.28 -7.22 16.39
N LEU A 62 -1.95 -6.63 15.24
CA LEU A 62 -1.04 -7.23 14.25
C LEU A 62 0.40 -6.71 14.35
N ARG A 63 0.75 -5.97 15.40
CA ARG A 63 2.09 -5.36 15.55
C ARG A 63 3.20 -6.38 15.34
N ASP A 64 3.17 -7.47 16.11
CA ASP A 64 4.21 -8.49 16.07
C ASP A 64 4.30 -9.17 14.69
N VAL A 65 3.17 -9.27 13.99
CA VAL A 65 3.13 -9.79 12.61
C VAL A 65 3.80 -8.80 11.65
N PHE A 66 3.53 -7.50 11.77
CA PHE A 66 4.15 -6.48 10.92
C PHE A 66 5.66 -6.38 11.16
N ASP A 67 6.10 -6.43 12.41
CA ASP A 67 7.52 -6.43 12.76
C ASP A 67 8.22 -7.67 12.15
N TRP A 68 7.63 -8.86 12.31
CA TRP A 68 8.15 -10.09 11.72
C TRP A 68 8.17 -10.04 10.19
N VAL A 69 7.13 -9.51 9.54
CA VAL A 69 7.08 -9.33 8.08
C VAL A 69 8.22 -8.42 7.61
N SER A 70 8.47 -7.31 8.31
CA SER A 70 9.56 -6.38 7.98
C SER A 70 10.91 -7.08 8.03
N GLU A 71 11.19 -7.81 9.12
CA GLU A 71 12.43 -8.57 9.28
C GLU A 71 12.60 -9.63 8.18
N LYS A 72 11.52 -10.37 7.87
CA LYS A 72 11.57 -11.41 6.84
C LYS A 72 11.75 -10.85 5.45
N LEU A 73 11.06 -9.77 5.10
CA LEU A 73 11.26 -9.12 3.80
C LEU A 73 12.68 -8.62 3.63
N LYS A 74 13.28 -8.05 4.68
CA LYS A 74 14.67 -7.63 4.67
C LYS A 74 15.64 -8.78 4.43
N GLU A 75 15.33 -9.96 4.98
CA GLU A 75 16.14 -11.17 4.81
C GLU A 75 16.00 -11.78 3.40
N VAL A 76 14.75 -11.93 2.91
CA VAL A 76 14.47 -12.72 1.70
C VAL A 76 14.41 -11.90 0.42
N LEU A 77 14.08 -10.61 0.51
CA LEU A 77 13.89 -9.67 -0.61
C LEU A 77 14.55 -8.32 -0.29
N PRO A 78 15.87 -8.29 0.00
CA PRO A 78 16.54 -7.08 0.48
C PRO A 78 16.47 -5.91 -0.51
N LEU A 79 16.48 -6.18 -1.82
CA LEU A 79 16.43 -5.13 -2.84
C LEU A 79 15.05 -4.45 -2.88
N GLU A 80 13.98 -5.24 -2.85
CA GLU A 80 12.60 -4.75 -2.79
C GLU A 80 12.34 -4.04 -1.46
N TYR A 81 12.87 -4.59 -0.35
CA TYR A 81 12.82 -3.96 0.97
C TYR A 81 13.44 -2.56 0.94
N ASP A 82 14.68 -2.43 0.47
CA ASP A 82 15.39 -1.14 0.42
C ASP A 82 14.65 -0.11 -0.45
N ARG A 83 14.03 -0.55 -1.55
CA ARG A 83 13.21 0.31 -2.41
C ARG A 83 11.97 0.83 -1.69
N LEU A 84 11.27 -0.03 -0.96
CA LEU A 84 10.09 0.37 -0.17
C LEU A 84 10.51 1.29 0.99
N ASP A 85 11.59 0.93 1.70
CA ASP A 85 12.10 1.68 2.83
C ASP A 85 12.57 3.09 2.43
N ALA A 86 13.16 3.26 1.25
CA ALA A 86 13.55 4.58 0.75
C ALA A 86 12.37 5.58 0.74
N THR A 87 11.15 5.11 0.47
CA THR A 87 9.94 5.94 0.56
C THR A 87 9.43 6.05 2.01
N ALA A 88 9.39 4.94 2.75
CA ALA A 88 8.86 4.92 4.11
C ALA A 88 9.69 5.76 5.10
N SER A 89 11.01 5.85 4.87
CA SER A 89 11.97 6.58 5.71
C SER A 89 11.92 8.11 5.52
N VAL A 90 11.23 8.61 4.49
CA VAL A 90 11.08 10.06 4.23
C VAL A 90 9.65 10.56 4.43
N LEU A 91 8.82 9.79 5.16
CA LEU A 91 7.49 10.24 5.55
C LEU A 91 7.59 11.51 6.44
N PRO A 92 6.65 12.46 6.30
CA PRO A 92 6.74 13.74 6.99
C PRO A 92 6.54 13.62 8.50
N ASP A 93 6.95 14.66 9.22
CA ASP A 93 6.82 14.80 10.68
C ASP A 93 7.45 13.64 11.49
N TYR A 94 8.54 13.06 10.98
CA TYR A 94 9.23 11.92 11.59
C TYR A 94 8.31 10.71 11.82
N ASN A 95 7.26 10.56 11.01
CA ASN A 95 6.35 9.44 11.11
C ASN A 95 7.01 8.13 10.68
N VAL A 96 6.58 7.05 11.31
CA VAL A 96 6.93 5.68 10.92
C VAL A 96 5.65 4.96 10.52
N SER A 97 5.67 4.34 9.35
CA SER A 97 4.55 3.53 8.88
C SER A 97 4.30 2.36 9.85
N ALA A 98 3.03 2.10 10.16
CA ALA A 98 2.63 0.97 11.00
C ALA A 98 2.94 -0.40 10.37
N VAL A 99 3.17 -0.43 9.05
CA VAL A 99 3.42 -1.63 8.25
C VAL A 99 4.75 -1.53 7.50
N HIS A 100 5.74 -0.86 8.09
CA HIS A 100 7.09 -0.71 7.52
C HIS A 100 7.64 -2.07 7.04
N PRO A 101 8.25 -2.18 5.83
CA PRO A 101 8.67 -1.09 4.93
C PRO A 101 7.55 -0.56 4.01
N PHE A 102 6.34 -1.13 4.07
CA PHE A 102 5.22 -0.61 3.31
C PHE A 102 4.71 0.70 3.90
N VAL A 103 4.08 1.52 3.07
CA VAL A 103 3.42 2.77 3.48
C VAL A 103 1.90 2.71 3.37
N GLY A 104 1.36 1.55 2.97
CA GLY A 104 -0.06 1.31 2.82
C GLY A 104 -0.49 -0.03 3.41
N LEU A 105 -1.59 -0.01 4.15
CA LEU A 105 -2.32 -1.17 4.64
C LEU A 105 -3.74 -1.09 4.10
N VAL A 106 -4.23 -2.16 3.48
CA VAL A 106 -5.62 -2.23 3.01
C VAL A 106 -6.30 -3.43 3.64
N LEU A 107 -7.45 -3.18 4.28
CA LEU A 107 -8.32 -4.24 4.77
C LEU A 107 -9.40 -4.49 3.74
N ASN A 108 -9.36 -5.65 3.10
CA ASN A 108 -10.37 -6.06 2.13
C ASN A 108 -11.31 -7.09 2.77
N PHE A 109 -12.58 -6.75 2.92
CA PHE A 109 -13.57 -7.63 3.52
C PHE A 109 -14.26 -8.45 2.43
N ASN A 110 -14.20 -9.77 2.58
CA ASN A 110 -14.87 -10.71 1.66
C ASN A 110 -14.51 -10.42 0.19
N ILE A 111 -13.20 -10.38 -0.08
CA ILE A 111 -12.68 -9.89 -1.36
C ILE A 111 -12.95 -10.88 -2.51
N ALA A 112 -13.54 -10.34 -3.58
CA ALA A 112 -13.60 -10.95 -4.90
C ALA A 112 -13.28 -9.85 -5.92
N SER A 113 -11.99 -9.60 -6.11
CA SER A 113 -11.49 -8.52 -6.96
C SER A 113 -11.54 -8.90 -8.44
N ARG A 114 -11.63 -7.89 -9.32
CA ARG A 114 -11.44 -8.08 -10.77
C ARG A 114 -9.94 -8.06 -11.08
N ALA A 115 -9.53 -8.64 -12.21
CA ALA A 115 -8.15 -8.56 -12.71
C ALA A 115 -7.69 -7.09 -12.79
N HIS A 116 -6.63 -6.77 -12.06
CA HIS A 116 -6.02 -5.44 -12.03
C HIS A 116 -4.52 -5.53 -11.70
N ARG A 117 -3.85 -4.38 -11.85
CA ARG A 117 -2.50 -4.14 -11.36
C ARG A 117 -2.54 -2.92 -10.47
N ASP A 118 -1.72 -2.91 -9.42
CA ASP A 118 -1.56 -1.75 -8.57
C ASP A 118 -0.50 -0.84 -9.19
N ALA A 119 -0.90 -0.14 -10.25
CA ALA A 119 0.00 0.69 -11.07
C ALA A 119 0.67 1.85 -10.30
N LYS A 120 0.32 2.05 -9.02
CA LYS A 120 0.88 3.08 -8.15
C LYS A 120 1.87 2.53 -7.12
N ASP A 121 2.03 1.22 -7.06
CA ASP A 121 3.03 0.57 -6.22
C ASP A 121 4.41 0.66 -6.86
N GLN A 122 5.45 0.71 -6.04
CA GLN A 122 6.83 0.90 -6.51
C GLN A 122 7.65 -0.39 -6.62
N ALA A 123 7.24 -1.48 -5.97
CA ALA A 123 8.02 -2.72 -5.96
C ALA A 123 7.13 -3.96 -5.82
N ILE A 124 6.67 -4.23 -4.60
CA ILE A 124 5.91 -5.44 -4.26
C ILE A 124 4.70 -5.07 -3.41
N CYS A 125 3.70 -5.95 -3.42
CA CYS A 125 2.66 -5.99 -2.40
C CYS A 125 2.75 -7.30 -1.62
N LEU A 126 2.15 -7.31 -0.44
CA LEU A 126 1.98 -8.50 0.39
C LEU A 126 0.49 -8.70 0.70
N VAL A 127 0.02 -9.92 0.55
CA VAL A 127 -1.34 -10.35 0.89
C VAL A 127 -1.26 -11.34 2.07
N LEU A 128 -2.05 -11.06 3.11
CA LEU A 128 -2.25 -11.93 4.28
C LEU A 128 -3.76 -12.16 4.45
N PRO A 129 -4.31 -13.31 4.06
CA PRO A 129 -5.71 -13.62 4.32
C PRO A 129 -5.94 -14.02 5.79
N VAL A 130 -7.03 -13.50 6.36
CA VAL A 130 -7.40 -13.70 7.75
C VAL A 130 -8.86 -14.14 7.82
N GLY A 131 -9.13 -15.24 8.53
CA GLY A 131 -10.48 -15.77 8.73
C GLY A 131 -10.62 -17.22 8.30
N ASP A 132 -11.82 -17.77 8.49
CA ASP A 132 -12.20 -19.10 8.02
C ASP A 132 -13.06 -18.97 6.77
N PHE A 133 -12.58 -19.46 5.63
CA PHE A 133 -13.21 -19.31 4.33
C PHE A 133 -12.84 -20.46 3.39
N ILE A 134 -13.64 -20.64 2.35
CA ILE A 134 -13.42 -21.60 1.25
C ILE A 134 -13.36 -20.79 -0.04
N GLY A 135 -12.43 -21.11 -0.95
CA GLY A 135 -12.21 -20.31 -2.16
C GLY A 135 -11.47 -19.01 -1.87
N GLY A 136 -11.68 -17.98 -2.69
CA GLY A 136 -10.98 -16.71 -2.56
C GLY A 136 -9.53 -16.70 -3.07
N ASP A 137 -9.09 -17.79 -3.71
CA ASP A 137 -7.71 -17.99 -4.17
C ASP A 137 -7.18 -16.78 -4.95
N LEU A 138 -5.91 -16.44 -4.72
CA LEU A 138 -5.22 -15.36 -5.41
C LEU A 138 -4.66 -15.87 -6.74
N CYS A 139 -5.13 -15.30 -7.85
CA CYS A 139 -4.64 -15.60 -9.17
C CYS A 139 -3.59 -14.57 -9.61
N LEU A 140 -2.44 -15.06 -10.10
CA LEU A 140 -1.38 -14.27 -10.73
C LEU A 140 -1.31 -14.63 -12.21
N VAL A 141 -1.72 -13.72 -13.09
CA VAL A 141 -1.97 -14.01 -14.52
C VAL A 141 -0.68 -14.27 -15.28
N GLU A 142 0.29 -13.37 -15.20
CA GLU A 142 1.54 -13.45 -15.97
C GLU A 142 2.40 -14.66 -15.55
N PRO A 143 2.49 -15.02 -14.25
CA PRO A 143 3.09 -16.29 -13.84
C PRO A 143 2.26 -17.52 -14.21
N GLY A 144 0.95 -17.37 -14.45
CA GLY A 144 0.03 -18.48 -14.68
C GLY A 144 -0.23 -19.34 -13.44
N ILE A 145 -0.19 -18.73 -12.24
CA ILE A 145 -0.26 -19.43 -10.95
C ILE A 145 -1.54 -19.05 -10.20
N VAL A 146 -2.14 -20.04 -9.54
CA VAL A 146 -3.21 -19.84 -8.55
C VAL A 146 -2.65 -20.20 -7.18
N LEU A 147 -2.72 -19.26 -6.25
CA LEU A 147 -2.26 -19.40 -4.87
C LEU A 147 -3.49 -19.62 -3.96
N PRO A 148 -3.71 -20.86 -3.47
CA PRO A 148 -4.82 -21.17 -2.57
C PRO A 148 -4.46 -20.78 -1.13
N LEU A 149 -4.24 -19.48 -0.91
CA LEU A 149 -3.80 -18.93 0.37
C LEU A 149 -4.87 -19.18 1.44
N ARG A 150 -4.45 -19.73 2.58
CA ARG A 150 -5.29 -20.02 3.75
C ARG A 150 -4.97 -19.02 4.85
N HIS A 151 -5.80 -19.02 5.89
CA HIS A 151 -5.56 -18.20 7.08
C HIS A 151 -4.10 -18.24 7.55
N GLY A 152 -3.47 -17.06 7.59
CA GLY A 152 -2.09 -16.91 8.09
C GLY A 152 -1.00 -17.15 7.05
N ASP A 153 -1.34 -17.54 5.82
CA ASP A 153 -0.37 -17.60 4.72
C ASP A 153 0.03 -16.18 4.26
N PHE A 154 1.16 -16.08 3.57
CA PHE A 154 1.66 -14.84 3.00
C PHE A 154 1.92 -15.01 1.51
N GLY A 155 1.37 -14.11 0.69
CA GLY A 155 1.67 -14.01 -0.74
C GLY A 155 2.37 -12.70 -1.04
N VAL A 156 3.56 -12.74 -1.66
CA VAL A 156 4.32 -11.55 -2.05
C VAL A 156 4.58 -11.59 -3.55
N PHE A 157 4.30 -10.49 -4.24
CA PHE A 157 4.46 -10.41 -5.69
C PHE A 157 4.56 -8.95 -6.17
N PRO A 158 5.15 -8.69 -7.36
CA PRO A 158 5.25 -7.35 -7.93
C PRO A 158 3.90 -6.89 -8.50
N SER A 159 3.10 -6.22 -7.67
CA SER A 159 1.70 -5.82 -7.97
C SER A 159 1.55 -4.84 -9.13
N CYS A 160 2.59 -4.04 -9.43
CA CYS A 160 2.62 -3.13 -10.56
C CYS A 160 2.82 -3.84 -11.91
N ASP A 161 3.49 -5.00 -11.90
CA ASP A 161 3.86 -5.75 -13.11
C ASP A 161 2.97 -6.98 -13.34
N VAL A 162 2.38 -7.51 -12.27
CA VAL A 162 1.56 -8.73 -12.30
C VAL A 162 0.09 -8.40 -12.12
N THR A 163 -0.69 -8.72 -13.14
CA THR A 163 -2.15 -8.72 -13.10
C THR A 163 -2.62 -9.80 -12.14
N HIS A 164 -3.43 -9.40 -11.18
CA HIS A 164 -3.91 -10.28 -10.13
C HIS A 164 -5.38 -10.04 -9.80
N PHE A 165 -6.01 -11.07 -9.23
CA PHE A 165 -7.41 -11.05 -8.79
C PHE A 165 -7.71 -12.19 -7.82
N ASN A 166 -8.88 -12.16 -7.18
CA ASN A 166 -9.36 -13.24 -6.34
C ASN A 166 -10.48 -14.03 -7.03
N LEU A 167 -10.48 -15.35 -6.84
CA LEU A 167 -11.63 -16.19 -7.16
C LEU A 167 -12.79 -15.94 -6.18
N HIS A 168 -13.95 -16.49 -6.49
CA HIS A 168 -15.12 -16.42 -5.60
C HIS A 168 -14.90 -17.27 -4.33
N TYR A 169 -15.53 -16.87 -3.23
CA TYR A 169 -15.56 -17.58 -1.94
C TYR A 169 -16.98 -18.02 -1.57
#